data_AF-E2BP00-F1
#
_entry.id   AF-E2BP00-F1
#
_cell.length_a   1.000
_cell.length_b   1.000
_cell.length_c   1.000
_cell.angle_alpha   90.00
_cell.angle_beta   90.00
_cell.angle_gamma   90.00
#
_symmetry.space_group_name_H-M   'P 1'
#
loop_
_entity.id
_entity.type
_entity.pdbx_description
1 polymer ?
#
loop_
_entity_poly.entity_id
_entity_poly.type
_entity_poly.pdbx_seq_one_letter_code
_entity_poly.pdbx_strand_id
1 'polypeptide(L)' 'GLFKGYGQESGPPPHPCYWKTSTDYGWYAPTIHTVPTTFYPRSTSFSSEYGRAGMSRNCSLNTELDKSL' A
#
# COMPACT_ATOMS: atom_id res chain seq x y z
N GLY A 1 18.92 -9.29 1.92
CA GLY A 1 18.17 -9.26 3.19
C GLY A 1 16.68 -9.23 2.93
N LEU A 2 15.89 -8.80 3.91
CA LEU A 2 14.46 -8.50 3.75
C LEU A 2 14.26 -7.30 2.81
N PHE A 3 15.08 -6.27 2.98
CA PHE A 3 15.20 -5.12 2.08
C PHE A 3 16.13 -5.48 0.92
N LYS A 4 15.72 -5.10 -0.31
CA LYS A 4 16.43 -5.39 -1.57
C LYS A 4 16.30 -4.23 -2.55
N GLY A 5 17.22 -4.14 -3.51
CA GLY A 5 17.15 -3.19 -4.62
C GLY A 5 17.73 -1.81 -4.30
N TYR A 6 18.55 -1.72 -3.25
CA TYR A 6 19.26 -0.51 -2.88
C TYR A 6 20.58 -0.41 -3.64
N GLY A 7 21.05 0.82 -3.91
CA GLY A 7 22.27 1.06 -4.69
C GLY A 7 23.51 0.34 -4.14
N GLN A 8 23.62 0.21 -2.82
CA GLN A 8 24.69 -0.54 -2.15
C GLN A 8 24.75 -2.03 -2.55
N GLU A 9 23.65 -2.62 -3.02
CA GLU A 9 23.59 -4.01 -3.48
C GLU A 9 23.98 -4.17 -4.97
N SER A 10 24.08 -3.07 -5.72
CA SER A 10 24.22 -3.07 -7.19
C SER A 10 25.65 -3.26 -7.68
N GLY A 11 26.63 -3.41 -6.77
CA GLY A 11 28.03 -3.63 -7.09
C GLY A 11 28.94 -2.55 -6.51
N PRO A 12 30.19 -2.44 -7.01
CA PRO A 12 31.15 -1.45 -6.51
C PRO A 12 30.60 -0.02 -6.63
N PRO A 13 30.82 0.84 -5.62
CA PRO A 13 30.40 2.23 -5.70
C PRO A 13 31.10 2.94 -6.88
N PRO A 14 30.40 3.85 -7.59
CA PRO A 14 31.02 4.66 -8.63
C PRO A 14 32.13 5.53 -8.03
N HIS A 15 33.09 5.91 -8.87
CA HIS A 15 34.19 6.75 -8.45
C HIS A 15 33.68 8.05 -7.79
N PRO A 16 34.27 8.51 -6.67
CA PRO A 16 33.77 9.67 -5.91
C PRO A 16 33.57 10.94 -6.75
N CYS A 17 34.42 11.18 -7.77
CA CYS A 17 34.25 12.34 -8.66
C CYS A 17 32.96 12.31 -9.51
N TYR A 18 32.30 11.16 -9.64
CA TYR A 18 31.02 11.00 -10.32
C TYR A 18 29.86 10.79 -9.35
N TRP A 19 30.11 10.88 -8.04
CA TRP A 19 29.08 10.82 -7.01
C TRP A 19 28.30 12.13 -6.99
N LYS A 20 26.97 12.03 -7.09
CA LYS A 20 26.06 13.18 -7.02
C LYS A 20 25.21 13.04 -5.77
N THR A 21 24.71 14.14 -5.23
CA THR A 21 23.80 14.14 -4.08
C THR A 21 22.51 13.35 -4.36
N SER A 22 22.05 13.32 -5.61
CA SER A 22 20.92 12.49 -6.03
C SER A 22 21.19 10.99 -5.91
N THR A 23 22.46 10.57 -5.96
CA THR A 23 22.86 9.16 -5.84
C THR A 23 22.58 8.63 -4.43
N ASP A 24 22.63 9.47 -3.39
CA ASP A 24 22.35 9.05 -2.00
C ASP A 24 20.90 8.55 -1.82
N TYR A 25 19.97 9.10 -2.60
CA TYR A 25 18.56 8.71 -2.54
C TYR A 25 18.37 7.29 -3.09
N GLY A 26 17.91 6.38 -2.23
CA GLY A 26 17.73 4.96 -2.57
C GLY A 26 19.03 4.15 -2.58
N TRP A 27 20.18 4.72 -2.21
CA TRP A 27 21.44 3.98 -2.14
C TRP A 27 21.51 3.05 -0.94
N TYR A 28 21.12 3.54 0.23
CA TYR A 28 21.23 2.83 1.50
C TYR A 28 19.96 2.08 1.86
N ALA A 29 20.09 0.80 2.19
CA ALA A 29 19.00 0.01 2.74
C ALA A 29 18.61 0.52 4.14
N PRO A 30 17.33 0.46 4.52
CA PRO A 30 16.88 0.81 5.85
C PRO A 30 17.47 -0.15 6.89
N THR A 31 17.71 0.38 8.09
CA THR A 31 18.21 -0.35 9.25
C THR A 31 17.14 -0.41 10.34
N ILE A 32 17.41 -1.14 11.43
CA ILE A 32 16.51 -1.22 12.61
C ILE A 32 16.18 0.16 13.20
N HIS A 33 17.03 1.17 12.96
CA HIS A 33 16.85 2.52 13.48
C HIS A 33 16.06 3.44 12.54
N THR A 34 15.83 3.02 11.29
CA THR A 34 15.09 3.81 10.29
C THR A 34 13.70 3.26 9.99
N VAL A 35 13.42 2.01 10.40
CA VAL A 35 12.10 1.39 10.29
C VAL A 35 11.23 1.71 11.51
N PRO A 36 9.89 1.80 11.37
CA PRO A 36 9.02 2.00 12.53
C PRO A 36 9.05 0.77 13.44
N THR A 37 8.95 0.99 14.75
CA THR A 37 8.83 -0.09 15.75
C THR A 37 7.49 -0.81 15.65
N THR A 38 6.44 -0.10 15.27
CA THR A 38 5.09 -0.66 15.07
C THR A 38 4.45 -0.05 13.83
N PHE A 39 3.80 -0.90 13.03
CA PHE A 39 3.01 -0.49 11.87
C PHE A 39 1.61 -1.10 11.97
N TYR A 40 0.57 -0.28 11.79
CA TYR A 40 -0.83 -0.70 11.84
C TYR A 40 -1.43 -0.65 10.43
N PRO A 41 -1.27 -1.72 9.62
CA PRO A 41 -1.85 -1.76 8.28
C PRO A 41 -3.38 -1.75 8.38
N ARG A 42 -4.03 -0.96 7.53
CA ARG A 42 -5.48 -1.03 7.36
C ARG A 42 -5.80 -2.07 6.29
N SER A 43 -6.58 -3.08 6.64
CA SER A 43 -7.11 -4.02 5.65
C SER A 43 -8.27 -3.37 4.89
N THR A 44 -8.21 -3.46 3.56
CA THR A 44 -9.30 -3.09 2.66
C THR A 44 -9.97 -4.31 2.03
N SER A 45 -9.73 -5.52 2.57
CA SER A 45 -10.24 -6.77 1.99
C SER A 45 -11.76 -6.77 1.81
N PHE A 46 -12.50 -6.40 2.86
CA PHE A 46 -13.96 -6.31 2.82
C PHE A 46 -14.47 -5.38 1.72
N SER A 47 -13.93 -4.16 1.64
CA SER A 47 -14.33 -3.19 0.62
C SER A 47 -13.92 -3.62 -0.78
N SER A 48 -12.79 -4.33 -0.93
CA SER A 48 -12.34 -4.86 -2.21
C SER A 48 -13.25 -5.98 -2.71
N GLU A 49 -13.67 -6.88 -1.81
CA GLU A 49 -14.65 -7.93 -2.10
C GLU A 49 -16.02 -7.35 -2.44
N TYR A 50 -16.50 -6.38 -1.65
CA TYR A 50 -17.75 -5.68 -1.93
C TYR A 50 -17.71 -4.93 -3.28
N GLY A 51 -16.59 -4.27 -3.58
CA GLY A 51 -16.38 -3.60 -4.87
C GLY A 51 -16.48 -4.54 -6.07
N ARG A 52 -16.05 -5.80 -5.92
CA ARG A 52 -16.20 -6.84 -6.96
C ARG A 52 -17.65 -7.26 -7.18
N ALA A 53 -18.52 -7.16 -6.17
CA ALA A 53 -19.95 -7.45 -6.30
C ALA A 53 -20.71 -6.37 -7.08
N GLY A 54 -20.10 -5.18 -7.27
CA GLY A 54 -20.66 -4.10 -8.06
C GLY A 54 -21.71 -3.27 -7.32
N MET A 55 -22.42 -2.45 -8.08
CA MET A 55 -23.42 -1.53 -7.53
C MET A 55 -24.66 -2.31 -7.07
N SER A 56 -25.05 -2.17 -5.81
CA SER A 56 -26.31 -2.74 -5.32
C SER A 56 -27.50 -2.11 -6.05
N ARG A 57 -28.49 -2.93 -6.40
CA ARG A 57 -29.73 -2.52 -7.07
C ARG A 57 -30.92 -3.03 -6.27
N ASN A 58 -31.90 -2.16 -6.05
CA ASN A 58 -33.18 -2.58 -5.49
C ASN A 58 -34.02 -3.18 -6.62
N CYS A 59 -34.24 -4.50 -6.56
CA CYS A 59 -35.13 -5.24 -7.47
C CYS A 59 -36.34 -5.84 -6.72
N SER A 60 -36.68 -5.29 -5.55
CA SER A 60 -37.82 -5.74 -4.73
C SER A 60 -39.14 -5.10 -5.17
N LEU A 61 -40.26 -5.73 -4.79
CA LEU A 61 -41.61 -5.19 -4.94
C LEU A 61 -42.10 -4.64 -3.59
N ASN A 62 -42.84 -3.54 -3.63
CA ASN A 62 -43.53 -3.05 -2.44
C ASN A 62 -44.72 -3.96 -2.14
N THR A 63 -44.76 -4.52 -0.92
CA THR A 63 -45.83 -5.40 -0.45
C THR A 63 -46.49 -4.88 0.82
N GLU A 64 -46.33 -3.60 1.11
CA GLU A 64 -46.97 -3.00 2.28
C GLU A 64 -48.49 -2.99 2.10
N LEU A 65 -49.21 -3.41 3.13
CA LEU A 65 -50.66 -3.27 3.20
C LEU A 65 -50.98 -1.83 3.64
N ASP A 66 -52.11 -1.32 3.15
CA ASP A 66 -52.63 -0.04 3.59
C ASP A 66 -52.87 -0.06 5.11
N LYS A 67 -52.43 1.01 5.78
CA LYS A 67 -52.49 1.17 7.24
C LYS A 67 -53.57 2.18 7.66
N SER A 68 -54.46 2.56 6.74
CA SER A 68 -55.62 3.38 7.08
C SER A 68 -56.52 2.65 8.10
N LEU A 69 -57.09 3.42 9.03
CA LEU A 69 -57.96 2.94 10.12
C LEU A 69 -59.39 2.72 9.64
#